data_AF-X1DG13-F1
#
_entry.id   AF-X1DG13-F1
#
_cell.length_a   1.000
_cell.length_b   1.000
_cell.length_c   1.000
_cell.angle_alpha   90.00
_cell.angle_beta   90.00
_cell.angle_gamma   90.00
#
_symmetry.space_group_name_H-M   'P 1'
#
loop_
_entity.id
_entity.type
_entity.pdbx_description
1 polymer ?
#
loop_
_entity_poly.entity_id
_entity_poly.type
_entity_poly.pdbx_seq_one_letter_code
_entity_poly.pdbx_strand_id
1 'polypeptide(L)'
;MKKTNRHILVGITSLILICPFLIPIAKAQEWTYDGADTPIIPDFSVYPSEKYFYNVSAPGMDNITIIFDIVKGNITDPGPGNGTGVWGDMWLWNTTSGEKELNTVDMLIGYWNGTIFLSQNFPITIPVENNGIVSLPILSNISAYYESMLLSMNLEHKQVFPNIYSMAFWNTTDNDAYFHANYTDDGIMINFETYLLPSVGNLTLYSQPAQLPP
;
A
#
# COMPACT_ATOMS: atom_id res chain seq x y z
N MET A 1 28.95 -36.52 41.29
CA MET A 1 28.91 -35.57 40.16
C MET A 1 27.66 -35.68 39.25
N LYS A 2 26.51 -36.23 39.69
CA LYS A 2 25.28 -36.32 38.84
C LYS A 2 24.14 -35.35 39.18
N LYS A 3 24.16 -34.68 40.34
CA LYS A 3 23.05 -33.80 40.78
C LYS A 3 23.13 -32.38 40.21
N THR A 4 24.34 -31.82 40.01
CA THR A 4 24.54 -30.44 39.55
C THR A 4 23.98 -30.19 38.14
N ASN A 5 24.13 -31.15 37.22
CA ASN A 5 23.68 -31.00 35.83
C ASN A 5 22.15 -30.98 35.69
N ARG A 6 21.41 -31.61 36.62
CA ARG A 6 19.95 -31.67 36.58
C ARG A 6 19.31 -30.33 36.97
N HIS A 7 19.90 -29.61 37.91
CA HIS A 7 19.42 -28.29 38.32
C HIS A 7 19.70 -27.21 37.26
N ILE A 8 20.85 -27.29 36.58
CA ILE A 8 21.19 -26.39 35.47
C ILE A 8 20.22 -26.62 34.29
N LEU A 9 19.95 -27.89 33.95
CA LEU A 9 19.02 -28.21 32.87
C LEU A 9 17.60 -27.71 33.16
N VAL A 10 17.10 -27.94 34.38
CA VAL A 10 15.79 -27.41 34.80
C VAL A 10 15.78 -25.88 34.74
N GLY A 11 16.85 -25.21 35.19
CA GLY A 11 16.96 -23.75 35.08
C GLY A 11 16.92 -23.23 33.65
N ILE A 12 17.63 -23.87 32.72
CA ILE A 12 17.62 -23.50 31.29
C ILE A 12 16.24 -23.76 30.67
N THR A 13 15.63 -24.91 30.96
CA THR A 13 14.29 -25.23 30.43
C THR A 13 13.23 -24.28 30.98
N SER A 14 13.29 -23.92 32.26
CA SER A 14 12.41 -22.90 32.86
C SER A 14 12.64 -21.53 32.23
N LEU A 15 13.87 -21.12 31.95
CA LEU A 15 14.15 -19.84 31.28
C LEU A 15 13.55 -19.81 29.87
N ILE A 16 13.76 -20.87 29.09
CA ILE A 16 13.22 -21.00 27.72
C ILE A 16 11.69 -21.00 27.72
N LEU A 17 11.05 -21.61 28.71
CA LEU A 17 9.59 -21.65 28.83
C LEU A 17 8.98 -20.31 29.22
N ILE A 18 9.71 -19.44 29.94
CA ILE A 18 9.22 -18.13 30.38
C ILE A 18 9.56 -17.02 29.36
N CYS A 19 10.63 -17.18 28.57
CA CYS A 19 11.03 -16.23 27.52
C CYS A 19 9.89 -15.78 26.59
N PRO A 20 9.03 -16.65 26.02
CA PRO A 20 7.95 -16.19 25.14
C PRO A 20 6.86 -15.38 25.86
N PHE A 21 6.76 -15.47 27.19
CA PHE A 21 5.83 -14.67 28.00
C PHE A 21 6.44 -13.34 28.49
N LEU A 22 7.77 -13.19 28.37
CA LEU A 22 8.49 -11.96 28.72
C LEU A 22 8.73 -11.04 27.53
N ILE A 23 8.49 -11.51 26.30
CA ILE A 23 8.42 -10.64 25.13
C ILE A 23 7.10 -9.88 25.27
N PRO A 24 7.11 -8.56 25.52
CA PRO A 24 5.89 -7.80 25.42
C PRO A 24 5.41 -7.97 23.99
N ILE A 25 4.27 -8.64 23.79
CA ILE A 25 3.51 -8.47 22.56
C ILE A 25 2.98 -7.05 22.66
N ALA A 26 3.83 -6.08 22.34
CA ALA A 26 3.40 -4.73 22.09
C ALA A 26 2.37 -4.88 20.97
N LYS A 27 1.08 -4.67 21.30
CA LYS A 27 0.09 -4.57 20.25
C LYS A 27 0.61 -3.51 19.29
N ALA A 28 0.75 -3.88 18.03
CA ALA A 28 1.04 -2.94 16.95
C ALA A 28 0.19 -1.68 17.17
N GLN A 29 0.83 -0.52 17.20
CA GLN A 29 0.10 0.74 17.28
C GLN A 29 -0.77 0.82 16.02
N GLU A 30 -2.08 0.88 16.23
CA GLU A 30 -3.07 0.99 15.17
C GLU A 30 -3.59 2.43 15.16
N TRP A 31 -3.50 3.08 14.00
CA TRP A 31 -4.06 4.39 13.73
C TRP A 31 -5.44 4.17 13.09
N THR A 32 -6.48 4.56 13.81
CA THR A 32 -7.88 4.51 13.35
C THR A 32 -8.48 5.90 13.44
N TYR A 33 -9.64 6.09 12.81
CA TYR A 33 -10.32 7.38 12.84
C TYR A 33 -10.83 7.69 14.26
N ASP A 34 -10.46 8.86 14.79
CA ASP A 34 -10.83 9.35 16.13
C ASP A 34 -11.43 10.77 16.05
N GLY A 35 -12.14 11.08 14.96
CA GLY A 35 -12.74 12.40 14.76
C GLY A 35 -11.73 13.46 14.33
N ALA A 36 -11.88 14.68 14.87
CA ALA A 36 -11.11 15.86 14.43
C ALA A 36 -9.60 15.77 14.75
N ASP A 37 -9.22 14.95 15.74
CA ASP A 37 -7.82 14.79 16.17
C ASP A 37 -7.13 13.59 15.52
N THR A 38 -7.74 12.99 14.48
CA THR A 38 -7.19 11.83 13.77
C THR A 38 -5.80 12.17 13.20
N PRO A 39 -4.73 11.45 13.62
CA PRO A 39 -3.39 11.70 13.10
C PRO A 39 -3.22 11.08 11.69
N ILE A 40 -2.29 11.66 10.93
CA ILE A 40 -1.78 11.07 9.68
C ILE A 40 -1.14 9.71 10.00
N ILE A 41 -1.32 8.73 9.12
CA ILE A 41 -0.63 7.44 9.20
C ILE A 41 0.87 7.67 8.89
N PRO A 42 1.82 7.28 9.76
CA PRO A 42 3.24 7.54 9.51
C PRO A 42 3.72 7.03 8.16
N ASP A 43 4.72 7.72 7.58
CA ASP A 43 5.30 7.41 6.27
C ASP A 43 4.37 7.55 5.05
N PHE A 44 3.08 7.86 5.24
CA PHE A 44 2.12 8.08 4.17
C PHE A 44 1.33 9.36 4.44
N SER A 45 1.04 10.20 3.44
CA SER A 45 0.25 11.43 3.66
C SER A 45 -1.26 11.16 3.60
N VAL A 46 -1.73 10.14 4.32
CA VAL A 46 -3.15 9.75 4.38
C VAL A 46 -3.65 9.65 5.81
N TYR A 47 -4.95 9.87 6.00
CA TYR A 47 -5.65 9.71 7.28
C TYR A 47 -6.60 8.51 7.21
N PRO A 48 -6.80 7.80 8.32
CA PRO A 48 -7.98 6.94 8.46
C PRO A 48 -9.25 7.72 8.12
N SER A 49 -10.19 7.06 7.46
CA SER A 49 -11.47 7.54 6.89
C SER A 49 -11.39 8.37 5.60
N GLU A 50 -10.21 8.65 5.05
CA GLU A 50 -10.12 9.30 3.74
C GLU A 50 -10.63 8.41 2.62
N LYS A 51 -11.38 9.02 1.70
CA LYS A 51 -11.94 8.33 0.54
C LYS A 51 -11.40 8.91 -0.76
N TYR A 52 -10.87 8.02 -1.58
CA TYR A 52 -10.37 8.33 -2.92
C TYR A 52 -11.24 7.66 -3.97
N PHE A 53 -11.73 8.46 -4.92
CA PHE A 53 -12.64 8.02 -5.96
C PHE A 53 -11.88 7.97 -7.28
N TYR A 54 -11.90 6.82 -7.95
CA TYR A 54 -11.22 6.60 -9.22
C TYR A 54 -12.24 6.23 -10.29
N ASN A 55 -12.25 7.00 -11.38
CA ASN A 55 -12.97 6.60 -12.58
C ASN A 55 -12.24 5.44 -13.24
N VAL A 56 -12.98 4.41 -13.62
CA VAL A 56 -12.44 3.28 -14.37
C VAL A 56 -12.74 3.46 -15.84
N SER A 57 -11.73 3.35 -16.67
CA SER A 57 -11.86 3.28 -18.13
C SER A 57 -11.44 1.90 -18.60
N ALA A 58 -12.41 0.99 -18.71
CA ALA A 58 -12.25 -0.36 -19.25
C ALA A 58 -13.53 -0.80 -20.01
N PRO A 59 -13.41 -1.66 -21.03
CA PRO A 59 -14.57 -2.22 -21.72
C PRO A 59 -15.56 -2.87 -20.73
N GLY A 60 -16.80 -2.39 -20.71
CA GLY A 60 -17.84 -2.91 -19.81
C GLY A 60 -17.82 -2.35 -18.39
N MET A 61 -16.96 -1.35 -18.10
CA MET A 61 -16.87 -0.67 -16.81
C MET A 61 -17.20 0.83 -16.88
N ASP A 62 -17.83 1.30 -17.97
CA ASP A 62 -18.04 2.71 -18.28
C ASP A 62 -18.79 3.52 -17.19
N ASN A 63 -19.52 2.83 -16.30
CA ASN A 63 -20.29 3.46 -15.22
C ASN A 63 -19.78 3.07 -13.82
N ILE A 64 -18.59 2.49 -13.71
CA ILE A 64 -18.02 2.04 -12.45
C ILE A 64 -16.96 3.04 -11.97
N THR A 65 -17.12 3.48 -10.73
CA THR A 65 -16.11 4.21 -9.97
C THR A 65 -15.60 3.30 -8.86
N ILE A 66 -14.28 3.17 -8.73
CA ILE A 66 -13.68 2.50 -7.57
C ILE A 66 -13.53 3.52 -6.44
N ILE A 67 -13.89 3.13 -5.23
CA ILE A 67 -13.66 3.94 -4.03
C ILE A 67 -12.68 3.16 -3.15
N PHE A 68 -11.55 3.79 -2.82
CA PHE A 68 -10.67 3.32 -1.76
C PHE A 68 -10.94 4.10 -0.49
N ASP A 69 -11.38 3.40 0.55
CA ASP A 69 -11.67 3.95 1.88
C ASP A 69 -10.54 3.54 2.82
N ILE A 70 -9.72 4.49 3.28
CA ILE A 70 -8.61 4.20 4.19
C ILE A 70 -9.19 3.84 5.56
N VAL A 71 -9.06 2.59 5.99
CA VAL A 71 -9.70 2.13 7.25
C VAL A 71 -8.77 2.36 8.44
N LYS A 72 -7.49 2.02 8.28
CA LYS A 72 -6.51 2.07 9.37
C LYS A 72 -5.08 2.11 8.86
N GLY A 73 -4.17 2.56 9.72
CA GLY A 73 -2.75 2.30 9.61
C GLY A 73 -2.27 1.43 10.77
N ASN A 74 -1.19 0.67 10.61
CA ASN A 74 -0.53 0.05 11.75
C ASN A 74 0.94 -0.24 11.49
N ILE A 75 1.71 -0.42 12.57
CA ILE A 75 3.03 -1.05 12.45
C ILE A 75 2.81 -2.55 12.27
N THR A 76 3.25 -3.13 11.16
CA THR A 76 3.21 -4.58 11.00
C THR A 76 4.49 -5.19 11.56
N ASP A 77 4.34 -6.09 12.52
CA ASP A 77 5.35 -7.02 13.04
C ASP A 77 4.67 -8.41 13.03
N PRO A 78 5.24 -9.48 12.46
CA PRO A 78 6.52 -9.64 11.78
C PRO A 78 6.32 -9.81 10.26
N GLY A 79 6.13 -8.69 9.55
CA GLY A 79 6.24 -8.66 8.08
C GLY A 79 7.69 -8.86 7.63
N PRO A 80 8.11 -8.35 6.45
CA PRO A 80 9.54 -8.32 6.10
C PRO A 80 10.39 -7.42 7.02
N GLY A 81 9.77 -6.77 8.01
CA GLY A 81 10.41 -6.01 9.09
C GLY A 81 9.37 -5.18 9.83
N ASN A 82 9.84 -4.29 10.71
CA ASN A 82 8.99 -3.25 11.31
C ASN A 82 8.75 -2.16 10.27
N GLY A 83 7.50 -2.00 9.85
CA GLY A 83 7.11 -0.94 8.93
C GLY A 83 5.64 -0.56 9.06
N THR A 84 5.30 0.60 8.51
CA THR A 84 3.94 1.14 8.53
C THR A 84 3.15 0.56 7.36
N GLY A 85 1.99 -0.01 7.65
CA GLY A 85 1.01 -0.47 6.67
C GLY A 85 -0.21 0.44 6.65
N VAL A 86 -0.71 0.74 5.46
CA VAL A 86 -1.98 1.42 5.21
C VAL A 86 -2.97 0.38 4.70
N TRP A 87 -4.11 0.30 5.36
CA TRP A 87 -5.17 -0.64 5.04
C TRP A 87 -6.43 0.11 4.64
N GLY A 88 -7.19 -0.47 3.72
CA GLY A 88 -8.47 0.08 3.36
C GLY A 88 -9.40 -0.89 2.65
N ASP A 89 -10.60 -0.42 2.43
CA ASP A 89 -11.65 -1.16 1.74
C ASP A 89 -11.78 -0.65 0.31
N MET A 90 -12.05 -1.57 -0.61
CA MET A 90 -12.32 -1.25 -2.01
C MET A 90 -13.81 -1.46 -2.30
N TRP A 91 -14.48 -0.39 -2.69
CA TRP A 91 -15.88 -0.41 -3.13
C TRP A 91 -15.97 -0.19 -4.64
N LEU A 92 -16.93 -0.83 -5.27
CA LEU A 92 -17.37 -0.54 -6.64
C LEU A 92 -18.66 0.25 -6.56
N TRP A 93 -18.69 1.42 -7.19
CA TRP A 93 -19.87 2.27 -7.24
C TRP A 93 -20.37 2.37 -8.68
N ASN A 94 -21.58 1.88 -8.93
CA ASN A 94 -22.27 2.11 -10.18
C ASN A 94 -22.86 3.53 -10.16
N THR A 95 -22.27 4.43 -10.93
CA THR A 95 -22.65 5.85 -10.97
C THR A 95 -24.01 6.07 -11.63
N THR A 96 -24.51 5.11 -12.41
CA THR A 96 -25.83 5.18 -13.04
C THR A 96 -26.95 4.75 -12.10
N SER A 97 -26.80 3.62 -11.39
CA SER A 97 -27.82 3.14 -10.44
C SER A 97 -27.69 3.77 -9.04
N GLY A 98 -26.51 4.28 -8.70
CA GLY A 98 -26.17 4.76 -7.36
C GLY A 98 -25.76 3.65 -6.39
N GLU A 99 -25.81 2.38 -6.81
CA GLU A 99 -25.52 1.23 -5.95
C GLU A 99 -24.01 1.08 -5.69
N LYS A 100 -23.66 0.74 -4.45
CA LYS A 100 -22.29 0.50 -4.01
C LYS A 100 -22.16 -0.94 -3.52
N GLU A 101 -21.12 -1.62 -4.00
CA GLU A 101 -20.76 -2.99 -3.62
C GLU A 101 -19.37 -2.99 -2.98
N LEU A 102 -19.24 -3.64 -1.84
CA LEU A 102 -17.94 -3.86 -1.18
C LEU A 102 -17.24 -5.03 -1.85
N ASN A 103 -16.12 -4.78 -2.53
CA ASN A 103 -15.39 -5.79 -3.30
C ASN A 103 -14.27 -6.43 -2.47
N THR A 104 -13.51 -5.63 -1.72
CA THR A 104 -12.42 -6.11 -0.87
C THR A 104 -12.40 -5.37 0.46
N VAL A 105 -12.20 -6.09 1.55
CA VAL A 105 -12.11 -5.56 2.93
C VAL A 105 -10.69 -5.71 3.44
N ASP A 106 -10.22 -4.75 4.23
CA ASP A 106 -8.91 -4.79 4.91
C ASP A 106 -7.79 -5.16 3.92
N MET A 107 -7.76 -4.48 2.78
CA MET A 107 -6.74 -4.62 1.76
C MET A 107 -5.48 -3.84 2.16
N LEU A 108 -4.29 -4.45 2.03
CA LEU A 108 -3.04 -3.71 2.22
C LEU A 108 -2.79 -2.82 1.00
N ILE A 109 -3.06 -1.53 1.15
CA ILE A 109 -2.90 -0.51 0.10
C ILE A 109 -1.43 -0.20 -0.11
N GLY A 110 -0.66 -0.07 0.98
CA GLY A 110 0.77 0.19 0.94
C GLY A 110 1.44 -0.21 2.25
N TYR A 111 2.69 -0.67 2.16
CA TYR A 111 3.55 -0.91 3.30
C TYR A 111 4.93 -0.31 3.05
N TRP A 112 5.54 0.25 4.09
CA TRP A 112 6.87 0.83 4.04
C TRP A 112 7.65 0.66 5.33
N ASN A 113 8.93 0.32 5.23
CA ASN A 113 9.85 0.27 6.37
C ASN A 113 11.15 1.07 6.17
N GLY A 114 11.13 2.04 5.26
CA GLY A 114 12.33 2.78 4.85
C GLY A 114 13.15 2.11 3.76
N THR A 115 12.93 0.82 3.47
CA THR A 115 13.72 0.07 2.48
C THR A 115 12.88 -0.78 1.52
N ILE A 116 11.74 -1.28 1.96
CA ILE A 116 10.89 -2.19 1.20
C ILE A 116 9.51 -1.57 1.09
N PHE A 117 9.03 -1.42 -0.13
CA PHE A 117 7.64 -1.12 -0.43
C PHE A 117 6.89 -2.40 -0.82
N LEU A 118 5.65 -2.56 -0.35
CA LEU A 118 4.73 -3.62 -0.79
C LEU A 118 3.32 -3.05 -0.98
N SER A 119 2.57 -3.59 -1.93
CA SER A 119 1.12 -3.35 -2.09
C SER A 119 0.45 -4.61 -2.61
N GLN A 120 -0.78 -4.90 -2.18
CA GLN A 120 -1.54 -6.04 -2.70
C GLN A 120 -2.24 -5.75 -4.03
N ASN A 121 -2.33 -4.48 -4.43
CA ASN A 121 -3.04 -4.07 -5.63
C ASN A 121 -2.31 -2.88 -6.27
N PHE A 122 -3.07 -1.93 -6.81
CA PHE A 122 -2.52 -0.68 -7.30
C PHE A 122 -1.85 0.09 -6.16
N PRO A 123 -0.73 0.77 -6.43
CA PRO A 123 -0.14 1.72 -5.50
C PRO A 123 -1.04 2.95 -5.40
N ILE A 124 -2.16 2.87 -4.68
CA ILE A 124 -3.06 4.03 -4.51
C ILE A 124 -2.37 5.13 -3.73
N THR A 125 -1.53 4.74 -2.76
CA THR A 125 -0.65 5.64 -2.04
C THR A 125 0.78 5.06 -2.04
N ILE A 126 1.74 5.97 -2.09
CA ILE A 126 3.16 5.69 -1.95
C ILE A 126 3.74 6.42 -0.72
N PRO A 127 4.86 5.93 -0.16
CA PRO A 127 5.45 6.56 0.99
C PRO A 127 5.95 7.97 0.71
N VAL A 128 6.09 8.75 1.77
CA VAL A 128 6.60 10.13 1.75
C VAL A 128 7.73 10.30 2.75
N GLU A 129 8.53 11.34 2.56
CA GLU A 129 9.52 11.75 3.55
C GLU A 129 8.84 12.40 4.77
N ASN A 130 9.62 12.68 5.82
CA ASN A 130 9.13 13.35 7.04
C ASN A 130 8.50 14.74 6.82
N ASN A 131 8.74 15.36 5.66
CA ASN A 131 8.11 16.63 5.27
C ASN A 131 6.78 16.43 4.53
N GLY A 132 6.30 15.19 4.38
CA GLY A 132 5.06 14.85 3.70
C GLY A 132 5.18 14.78 2.16
N ILE A 133 6.39 14.86 1.60
CA ILE A 133 6.62 14.91 0.15
C ILE A 133 7.38 13.67 -0.32
N VAL A 134 6.97 13.10 -1.46
CA VAL A 134 7.67 12.01 -2.13
C VAL A 134 9.08 12.45 -2.56
N SER A 135 10.07 11.60 -2.31
CA SER A 135 11.44 11.84 -2.76
C SER A 135 11.82 10.92 -3.93
N LEU A 136 12.87 11.30 -4.65
CA LEU A 136 13.44 10.46 -5.70
C LEU A 136 13.93 9.09 -5.17
N PRO A 137 14.61 8.99 -4.00
CA PRO A 137 14.93 7.70 -3.39
C PRO A 137 13.71 6.79 -3.18
N ILE A 138 12.62 7.34 -2.61
CA ILE A 138 11.38 6.60 -2.40
C ILE A 138 10.81 6.13 -3.75
N LEU A 139 10.65 7.05 -4.71
CA LEU A 139 10.09 6.73 -6.02
C LEU A 139 10.93 5.67 -6.77
N SER A 140 12.25 5.71 -6.63
CA SER A 140 13.16 4.73 -7.24
C SER A 140 13.01 3.34 -6.61
N ASN A 141 12.81 3.28 -5.29
CA ASN A 141 12.60 2.03 -4.55
C ASN A 141 11.29 1.35 -4.98
N ILE A 142 10.20 2.12 -5.02
CA ILE A 142 8.89 1.66 -5.46
C ILE A 142 8.95 1.19 -6.91
N SER A 143 9.61 1.96 -7.77
CA SER A 143 9.81 1.58 -9.17
C SER A 143 10.58 0.25 -9.29
N ALA A 144 11.57 -0.03 -8.44
CA ALA A 144 12.26 -1.33 -8.41
C ALA A 144 11.35 -2.47 -7.91
N TYR A 145 10.48 -2.21 -6.94
CA TYR A 145 9.48 -3.18 -6.50
C TYR A 145 8.51 -3.55 -7.65
N TYR A 146 7.93 -2.56 -8.33
CA TYR A 146 7.02 -2.82 -9.44
C TYR A 146 7.69 -3.48 -10.63
N GLU A 147 8.93 -3.09 -10.95
CA GLU A 147 9.74 -3.81 -11.94
C GLU A 147 9.81 -5.30 -11.61
N SER A 148 10.09 -5.64 -10.34
CA SER A 148 10.17 -7.03 -9.88
C SER A 148 8.83 -7.79 -10.00
N MET A 149 7.71 -7.13 -9.69
CA MET A 149 6.37 -7.72 -9.85
C MET A 149 6.02 -7.97 -11.31
N LEU A 150 6.45 -7.08 -12.21
CA LEU A 150 6.12 -7.12 -13.62
C LEU A 150 7.18 -7.89 -14.45
N LEU A 151 8.17 -8.52 -13.81
CA LEU A 151 9.24 -9.29 -14.49
C LEU A 151 8.69 -10.39 -15.41
N SER A 152 7.55 -11.00 -15.06
CA SER A 152 6.90 -12.03 -15.88
C SER A 152 6.36 -11.51 -17.21
N MET A 153 6.33 -10.20 -17.41
CA MET A 153 5.78 -9.53 -18.60
C MET A 153 6.85 -9.08 -19.60
N ASN A 154 8.12 -9.47 -19.42
CA ASN A 154 9.24 -9.17 -20.31
C ASN A 154 9.39 -7.66 -20.63
N LEU A 155 9.18 -6.77 -19.65
CA LEU A 155 9.31 -5.33 -19.88
C LEU A 155 10.75 -4.95 -20.29
N GLU A 156 10.88 -4.18 -21.37
CA GLU A 156 12.17 -3.82 -21.98
C GLU A 156 12.70 -2.48 -21.47
N HIS A 157 11.79 -1.60 -21.11
CA HIS A 157 12.07 -0.21 -20.80
C HIS A 157 11.48 0.20 -19.46
N LYS A 158 12.23 1.05 -18.75
CA LYS A 158 11.88 1.63 -17.46
C LYS A 158 12.26 3.10 -17.44
N GLN A 159 11.35 3.94 -16.95
CA GLN A 159 11.62 5.36 -16.75
C GLN A 159 10.95 5.87 -15.47
N VAL A 160 11.69 6.66 -14.70
CA VAL A 160 11.19 7.38 -13.51
C VAL A 160 11.30 8.87 -13.80
N PHE A 161 10.22 9.61 -13.55
CA PHE A 161 10.15 11.06 -13.75
C PHE A 161 9.95 11.76 -12.39
N PRO A 162 11.03 12.24 -11.76
CA PRO A 162 10.96 12.75 -10.39
C PRO A 162 10.11 14.02 -10.27
N ASN A 163 10.16 14.89 -11.28
CA ASN A 163 9.52 16.22 -11.24
C ASN A 163 7.99 16.16 -11.30
N ILE A 164 7.44 15.04 -11.75
CA ILE A 164 5.99 14.79 -11.83
C ILE A 164 5.61 13.53 -11.03
N TYR A 165 6.53 13.07 -10.18
CA TYR A 165 6.44 11.84 -9.37
C TYR A 165 5.80 10.69 -10.14
N SER A 166 6.46 10.21 -11.19
CA SER A 166 5.89 9.13 -11.99
C SER A 166 6.87 8.04 -12.36
N MET A 167 6.31 6.88 -12.69
CA MET A 167 7.05 5.70 -13.16
C MET A 167 6.32 5.04 -14.31
N ALA A 168 7.07 4.68 -15.34
CA ALA A 168 6.58 4.01 -16.53
C ALA A 168 7.44 2.79 -16.88
N PHE A 169 6.78 1.72 -17.32
CA PHE A 169 7.41 0.50 -17.83
C PHE A 169 6.72 0.06 -19.10
N TRP A 170 7.49 -0.37 -20.12
CA TRP A 170 6.90 -0.83 -21.37
C TRP A 170 7.75 -1.84 -22.13
N ASN A 171 7.09 -2.59 -23.02
CA ASN A 171 7.69 -3.48 -24.00
C ASN A 171 7.18 -3.09 -25.40
N THR A 172 8.10 -2.93 -26.35
CA THR A 172 7.80 -2.52 -27.73
C THR A 172 7.75 -3.69 -28.73
N THR A 173 8.11 -4.89 -28.30
CA THR A 173 8.39 -6.04 -29.18
C THR A 173 7.28 -7.09 -29.17
N ASP A 174 6.69 -7.42 -28.01
CA ASP A 174 5.83 -8.60 -27.88
C ASP A 174 4.33 -8.29 -27.75
N ASN A 175 3.89 -7.15 -27.18
CA ASN A 175 2.46 -6.89 -26.94
C ASN A 175 2.07 -5.40 -26.69
N ASP A 176 2.93 -4.42 -26.96
CA ASP A 176 2.74 -3.01 -26.54
C ASP A 176 2.37 -2.88 -25.04
N ALA A 177 2.92 -3.80 -24.26
CA ALA A 177 2.72 -3.95 -22.84
C ALA A 177 3.15 -2.66 -22.13
N TYR A 178 2.25 -1.99 -21.40
CA TYR A 178 2.47 -0.66 -20.80
C TYR A 178 1.93 -0.57 -19.38
N PHE A 179 2.72 0.03 -18.48
CA PHE A 179 2.34 0.43 -17.14
C PHE A 179 2.80 1.86 -16.92
N HIS A 180 1.93 2.73 -16.41
CA HIS A 180 2.29 4.07 -16.00
C HIS A 180 1.45 4.53 -14.82
N ALA A 181 2.11 5.12 -13.83
CA ALA A 181 1.45 5.70 -12.67
C ALA A 181 2.08 7.06 -12.38
N ASN A 182 1.24 8.11 -12.22
CA ASN A 182 1.65 9.41 -11.69
C ASN A 182 1.06 9.62 -10.30
N TYR A 183 1.79 10.36 -9.47
CA TYR A 183 1.41 10.69 -8.11
C TYR A 183 1.45 12.19 -7.88
N THR A 184 0.69 12.64 -6.89
CA THR A 184 0.87 13.94 -6.26
C THR A 184 2.18 13.99 -5.46
N ASP A 185 2.56 15.18 -5.02
CA ASP A 185 3.71 15.38 -4.14
C ASP A 185 3.54 14.70 -2.79
N ASP A 186 2.30 14.61 -2.29
CA ASP A 186 1.93 13.87 -1.08
C ASP A 186 1.71 12.36 -1.31
N GLY A 187 2.02 11.84 -2.50
CA GLY A 187 2.10 10.40 -2.75
C GLY A 187 0.75 9.72 -3.01
N ILE A 188 -0.26 10.44 -3.46
CA ILE A 188 -1.55 9.88 -3.90
C ILE A 188 -1.54 9.67 -5.40
N MET A 189 -1.97 8.49 -5.85
CA MET A 189 -2.03 8.17 -7.27
C MET A 189 -3.06 9.05 -8.00
N ILE A 190 -2.62 9.79 -9.00
CA ILE A 190 -3.46 10.67 -9.84
C ILE A 190 -4.06 9.86 -10.99
N ASN A 191 -3.23 9.10 -11.68
CA ASN A 191 -3.65 8.23 -12.76
C ASN A 191 -2.86 6.94 -12.76
N PHE A 192 -3.50 5.92 -13.30
CA PHE A 192 -2.90 4.63 -13.57
C PHE A 192 -3.34 4.19 -14.96
N GLU A 193 -2.37 3.96 -15.83
CA GLU A 193 -2.61 3.53 -17.19
C GLU A 193 -1.93 2.18 -17.38
N THR A 194 -2.70 1.20 -17.87
CA THR A 194 -2.14 -0.10 -18.19
C THR A 194 -2.75 -0.71 -19.43
N TYR A 195 -1.88 -1.31 -20.25
CA TYR A 195 -2.27 -2.19 -21.35
C TYR A 195 -1.89 -3.66 -21.06
N LEU A 196 -1.35 -3.93 -19.87
CA LEU A 196 -0.87 -5.24 -19.43
C LEU A 196 -1.99 -6.15 -18.94
N LEU A 197 -3.07 -5.54 -18.45
CA LEU A 197 -4.18 -6.22 -17.79
C LEU A 197 -5.49 -5.70 -18.39
N PRO A 198 -5.97 -6.26 -19.51
CA PRO A 198 -7.17 -5.77 -20.19
C PRO A 198 -8.44 -5.79 -19.33
N SER A 199 -8.42 -6.54 -18.21
CA SER A 199 -9.51 -6.61 -17.23
C SER A 199 -9.45 -5.57 -16.11
N VAL A 200 -8.36 -4.81 -16.01
CA VAL A 200 -8.04 -3.98 -14.83
C VAL A 200 -8.34 -2.50 -15.07
N GLY A 201 -8.40 -2.08 -16.33
CA GLY A 201 -8.81 -0.72 -16.73
C GLY A 201 -7.83 0.38 -16.31
N ASN A 202 -7.92 1.52 -16.98
CA ASN A 202 -7.20 2.71 -16.55
C ASN A 202 -7.95 3.36 -15.40
N LEU A 203 -7.22 3.88 -14.41
CA LEU A 203 -7.78 4.61 -13.28
C LEU A 203 -7.40 6.08 -13.37
N THR A 204 -8.34 6.97 -13.05
CA THR A 204 -8.06 8.40 -12.91
C THR A 204 -8.77 8.93 -11.69
N LEU A 205 -8.01 9.61 -10.83
CA LEU A 205 -8.51 10.20 -9.60
C LEU A 205 -9.55 11.27 -9.93
N TYR A 206 -10.72 11.16 -9.33
CA TYR A 206 -11.87 12.02 -9.58
C TYR A 206 -11.65 13.43 -9.04
N SER A 207 -11.13 13.55 -7.83
CA SER A 207 -10.87 14.84 -7.17
C SER A 207 -9.88 14.71 -6.02
N GLN A 208 -9.10 15.79 -5.82
CA GLN A 208 -8.43 16.10 -4.55
C GLN A 208 -8.98 17.45 -4.01
N PRO A 209 -8.99 17.67 -2.68
CA PRO A 209 -8.54 16.75 -1.63
C PRO A 209 -9.47 15.53 -1.46
N ALA A 210 -9.02 14.52 -0.71
CA ALA A 210 -9.83 13.35 -0.37
C ALA A 210 -11.15 13.76 0.28
N GLN A 211 -12.19 12.94 0.10
CA GLN A 211 -13.44 13.17 0.81
C GLN A 211 -13.32 12.64 2.24
N LEU A 212 -13.52 13.52 3.22
CA LEU A 212 -13.62 13.15 4.63
C LEU A 212 -14.96 12.47 4.94
N PRO A 213 -15.05 11.63 5.99
CA PRO A 213 -16.33 11.09 6.44
C PRO A 213 -17.30 12.23 6.81
N PRO A 214 -18.61 12.02 6.65
CA PRO A 214 -19.64 12.99 7.02
C PRO A 214 -19.71 13.26 8.52
#